data_AF-X0QV14-F1
#
_entry.id   AF-X0QV14-F1
#
_cell.length_a   1.000
_cell.length_b   1.000
_cell.length_c   1.000
_cell.angle_alpha   90.00
_cell.angle_beta   90.00
_cell.angle_gamma   90.00
#
_symmetry.space_group_name_H-M   'P 1'
#
loop_
_entity.id
_entity.type
_entity.pdbx_description
1 polymer ?
#
loop_
_entity_poly.entity_id
_entity_poly.type
_entity_poly.pdbx_seq_one_letter_code
_entity_poly.pdbx_strand_id
1 'polypeptide(L)'
;MFFSNMMKIIWDRLLVTHDFTFHSFRHTAISQLALVLSRSPLAQVMTDYDKDHSAAIVSAVLANNKEKGMWFGLASFAGHLTPDTTFEYYIHTAHLLAGWQMSQAKLAMPITVFEMVTGIGYQTVNRQDGRAYSPSTKQVHLDKMRGYLINKVAGKEFLFSYNSTPANTACQQNTQNDAVDIQPSIFIHPKVYDVIALLEELQKISVDKRAERLPEVALRHGIAINEARQIYDRASQIFTDGRLLLSAPAGHKNQEVLVKALDSAYQMSIDEPARLKSFVKIFTGKQNLSTSSIHFGIKEAQIEMLQHFVTVGCQLIDASCWQIRAHSEQAVRDIKKELGLDRLIRIGARESFHGHDVRVIQKKCKRSDKNLAMTGNYYASSGVLKYLGYLLMILVKY
;
A
#
# COMPACT_ATOMS: atom_id res chain seq x y z
N MET A 1 -20.37 9.04 -33.95
CA MET A 1 -19.22 8.70 -34.80
C MET A 1 -18.65 9.93 -35.53
N PHE A 2 -19.49 10.77 -36.17
CA PHE A 2 -19.07 11.99 -36.87
C PHE A 2 -18.23 12.98 -36.03
N PHE A 3 -18.74 13.44 -34.87
CA PHE A 3 -18.03 14.40 -34.01
C PHE A 3 -16.67 13.91 -33.50
N SER A 4 -16.58 12.63 -33.12
CA SER A 4 -15.32 12.04 -32.65
C SER A 4 -14.25 12.02 -33.74
N ASN A 5 -14.64 11.72 -34.98
CA ASN A 5 -13.72 11.70 -36.12
C ASN A 5 -13.31 13.12 -36.53
N MET A 6 -14.24 14.07 -36.48
CA MET A 6 -13.95 15.48 -36.75
C MET A 6 -12.99 16.08 -35.72
N MET A 7 -13.20 15.81 -34.42
CA MET A 7 -12.29 16.29 -33.38
C MET A 7 -10.90 15.68 -33.50
N LYS A 8 -10.80 14.39 -33.84
CA LYS A 8 -9.53 13.73 -34.13
C LYS A 8 -8.78 14.45 -35.26
N ILE A 9 -9.45 14.74 -36.37
CA ILE A 9 -8.85 15.48 -37.50
C ILE A 9 -8.37 16.87 -37.10
N ILE A 10 -9.11 17.57 -36.24
CA ILE A 10 -8.72 18.89 -35.74
C ILE A 10 -7.47 18.78 -34.85
N TRP A 11 -7.40 17.79 -33.97
CA TRP A 11 -6.25 17.59 -33.08
C TRP A 11 -5.01 17.10 -33.82
N ASP A 12 -5.15 16.16 -34.75
CA ASP A 12 -4.06 15.68 -35.60
C ASP A 12 -3.42 16.85 -36.40
N ARG A 13 -4.18 17.93 -36.62
CA ARG A 13 -3.71 19.16 -37.30
C ARG A 13 -3.14 20.23 -36.36
N LEU A 14 -3.69 20.36 -35.15
CA LEU A 14 -3.32 21.42 -34.20
C LEU A 14 -2.22 21.01 -33.22
N LEU A 15 -2.13 19.72 -32.91
CA LEU A 15 -1.20 19.14 -31.95
C LEU A 15 -0.25 18.24 -32.72
N VAL A 16 1.03 18.59 -32.73
CA VAL A 16 2.07 17.88 -33.51
C VAL A 16 2.10 16.39 -33.16
N THR A 17 1.77 16.04 -31.92
CA THR A 17 2.04 14.71 -31.39
C THR A 17 1.19 14.47 -30.11
N HIS A 18 0.12 13.67 -30.22
CA HIS A 18 -0.84 13.44 -29.13
C HIS A 18 -1.55 12.06 -29.21
N ASP A 19 -1.96 11.52 -28.06
CA ASP A 19 -2.77 10.29 -27.95
C ASP A 19 -4.21 10.55 -27.46
N PHE A 20 -4.64 11.81 -27.44
CA PHE A 20 -5.98 12.17 -26.96
C PHE A 20 -7.08 11.59 -27.85
N THR A 21 -8.08 11.02 -27.18
CA THR A 21 -9.31 10.57 -27.82
C THR A 21 -10.49 11.41 -27.33
N PHE A 22 -11.62 11.32 -28.02
CA PHE A 22 -12.86 11.93 -27.53
C PHE A 22 -13.26 11.39 -26.14
N HIS A 23 -12.86 10.16 -25.81
CA HIS A 23 -13.03 9.58 -24.49
C HIS A 23 -12.18 10.31 -23.44
N SER A 24 -10.93 10.70 -23.75
CA SER A 24 -10.08 11.53 -22.89
C SER A 24 -10.74 12.87 -22.55
N PHE A 25 -11.42 13.50 -23.52
CA PHE A 25 -12.14 14.75 -23.26
C PHE A 25 -13.37 14.55 -22.36
N ARG A 26 -14.10 13.43 -22.54
CA ARG A 26 -15.21 13.06 -21.65
C ARG A 26 -14.73 12.89 -20.19
N HIS A 27 -13.56 12.28 -19.98
CA HIS A 27 -12.93 12.18 -18.66
C HIS A 27 -12.63 13.54 -18.06
N THR A 28 -11.96 14.42 -18.82
CA THR A 28 -11.64 15.78 -18.36
C THR A 28 -12.90 16.56 -18.02
N ALA A 29 -13.91 16.54 -18.89
CA ALA A 29 -15.17 17.26 -18.68
C ALA A 29 -15.91 16.78 -17.42
N ILE A 30 -16.05 15.46 -17.23
CA ILE A 30 -16.71 14.89 -16.05
C ILE A 30 -15.91 15.19 -14.77
N SER A 31 -14.58 15.09 -14.82
CA SER A 31 -13.68 15.43 -13.70
C SER A 31 -13.74 16.92 -13.32
N GLN A 32 -13.84 17.82 -14.29
CA GLN A 32 -14.00 19.26 -14.05
C GLN A 32 -15.40 19.59 -13.52
N LEU A 33 -16.44 18.98 -14.07
CA LEU A 33 -17.81 19.11 -13.56
C LEU A 33 -17.91 18.65 -12.11
N ALA A 34 -17.21 17.59 -11.70
CA ALA A 34 -17.16 17.17 -10.31
C ALA A 34 -16.66 18.30 -9.38
N LEU A 35 -15.65 19.09 -9.80
CA LEU A 35 -15.15 20.25 -9.04
C LEU A 35 -16.20 21.37 -8.95
N VAL A 36 -16.89 21.65 -10.05
CA VAL A 36 -17.93 22.69 -10.13
C VAL A 36 -19.13 22.31 -9.25
N LEU A 37 -19.60 21.06 -9.36
CA LEU A 37 -20.75 20.56 -8.60
C LEU A 37 -20.48 20.49 -7.11
N SER A 38 -19.23 20.20 -6.70
CA SER A 38 -18.82 20.24 -5.30
C SER A 38 -18.58 21.66 -4.77
N ARG A 39 -18.76 22.69 -5.61
CA ARG A 39 -18.46 24.10 -5.31
C ARG A 39 -17.02 24.28 -4.79
N SER A 40 -16.09 23.50 -5.33
CA SER A 40 -14.69 23.59 -4.93
C SER A 40 -14.08 24.89 -5.50
N PRO A 41 -13.27 25.62 -4.72
CA PRO A 41 -12.50 26.75 -5.26
C PRO A 41 -11.54 26.33 -6.38
N LEU A 42 -11.18 25.03 -6.44
CA LEU A 42 -10.36 24.47 -7.50
C LEU A 42 -11.04 24.55 -8.88
N ALA A 43 -12.37 24.67 -8.96
CA ALA A 43 -13.08 24.79 -10.22
C ALA A 43 -12.57 26.01 -11.03
N GLN A 44 -12.36 27.15 -10.38
CA GLN A 44 -11.89 28.38 -11.04
C GLN A 44 -10.40 28.35 -11.40
N VAL A 45 -9.64 27.42 -10.81
CA VAL A 45 -8.21 27.24 -11.08
C VAL A 45 -7.99 26.23 -12.21
N MET A 46 -8.84 25.21 -12.27
CA MET A 46 -8.71 24.05 -13.17
C MET A 46 -9.61 24.17 -14.40
N THR A 47 -10.44 25.21 -14.48
CA THR A 47 -11.37 25.50 -15.57
C THR A 47 -11.44 27.00 -15.79
N ASP A 48 -11.92 27.41 -16.97
CA ASP A 48 -12.18 28.82 -17.28
C ASP A 48 -13.56 29.29 -16.80
N TYR A 49 -14.25 28.51 -15.95
CA TYR A 49 -15.57 28.87 -15.45
C TYR A 49 -15.48 29.88 -14.31
N ASP A 50 -16.13 31.04 -14.50
CA ASP A 50 -16.38 31.96 -13.40
C ASP A 50 -17.52 31.47 -12.48
N LYS A 51 -17.89 32.30 -11.50
CA LYS A 51 -18.93 31.97 -10.51
C LYS A 51 -20.30 31.80 -11.14
N ASP A 52 -20.63 32.61 -12.14
CA ASP A 52 -21.96 32.63 -12.76
C ASP A 52 -22.12 31.43 -13.68
N HIS A 53 -21.09 31.11 -14.46
CA HIS A 53 -21.00 29.86 -15.23
C HIS A 53 -21.11 28.64 -14.30
N SER A 54 -20.37 28.63 -13.20
CA SER A 54 -20.42 27.53 -12.22
C SER A 54 -21.82 27.36 -11.61
N ALA A 55 -22.49 28.46 -11.26
CA ALA A 55 -23.84 28.44 -10.71
C ALA A 55 -24.87 27.93 -11.73
N ALA A 56 -24.76 28.35 -12.99
CA ALA A 56 -25.61 27.88 -14.07
C ALA A 56 -25.46 26.37 -14.30
N ILE A 57 -24.22 25.87 -14.33
CA ILE A 57 -23.91 24.44 -14.47
C ILE A 57 -24.50 23.65 -13.29
N VAL A 58 -24.27 24.09 -12.05
CA VAL A 58 -24.83 23.45 -10.86
C VAL A 58 -26.35 23.39 -10.94
N SER A 59 -27.00 24.49 -11.35
CA SER A 59 -28.45 24.54 -11.51
C SER A 59 -28.94 23.55 -12.56
N ALA A 60 -28.31 23.51 -13.75
CA ALA A 60 -28.70 22.67 -14.86
C ALA A 60 -28.50 21.17 -14.57
N VAL A 61 -27.35 20.78 -14.03
CA VAL A 61 -27.00 19.37 -13.78
C VAL A 61 -27.74 18.81 -12.57
N LEU A 62 -27.97 19.62 -11.53
CA LEU A 62 -28.64 19.16 -10.32
C LEU A 62 -30.16 19.36 -10.34
N ALA A 63 -30.73 20.08 -11.31
CA ALA A 63 -32.16 20.45 -11.35
C ALA A 63 -33.11 19.36 -10.83
N ASN A 64 -33.07 18.17 -11.43
CA ASN A 64 -33.93 17.03 -11.08
C ASN A 64 -33.31 16.05 -10.06
N ASN A 65 -32.06 16.32 -9.63
CA ASN A 65 -31.26 15.42 -8.79
C ASN A 65 -30.83 16.05 -7.44
N LYS A 66 -31.37 17.23 -7.08
CA LYS A 66 -31.00 17.93 -5.83
C LYS A 66 -31.13 17.05 -4.59
N GLU A 67 -32.18 16.23 -4.50
CA GLU A 67 -32.44 15.34 -3.37
C GLU A 67 -31.53 14.11 -3.35
N LYS A 68 -31.08 13.64 -4.52
CA LYS A 68 -30.18 12.48 -4.67
C LYS A 68 -28.70 12.88 -4.51
N GLY A 69 -28.41 14.17 -4.53
CA GLY A 69 -27.06 14.71 -4.35
C GLY A 69 -26.25 14.78 -5.64
N MET A 70 -25.10 15.46 -5.56
CA MET A 70 -24.34 15.85 -6.75
C MET A 70 -23.79 14.69 -7.57
N TRP A 71 -23.47 13.58 -6.92
CA TRP A 71 -22.90 12.40 -7.57
C TRP A 71 -23.91 11.68 -8.46
N PHE A 72 -25.18 11.63 -8.06
CA PHE A 72 -26.26 11.14 -8.92
C PHE A 72 -26.58 12.10 -10.07
N GLY A 73 -26.48 13.41 -9.83
CA GLY A 73 -26.58 14.41 -10.90
C GLY A 73 -25.49 14.23 -11.96
N LEU A 74 -24.24 14.05 -11.52
CA LEU A 74 -23.10 13.82 -12.41
C LEU A 74 -23.20 12.48 -13.15
N ALA A 75 -23.63 11.41 -12.47
CA ALA A 75 -23.86 10.11 -13.10
C ALA A 75 -24.95 10.17 -14.17
N SER A 76 -26.08 10.84 -13.87
CA SER A 76 -27.16 11.05 -14.82
C SER A 76 -26.68 11.84 -16.05
N PHE A 77 -25.90 12.90 -15.83
CA PHE A 77 -25.30 13.68 -16.92
C PHE A 77 -24.33 12.83 -17.77
N ALA A 78 -23.56 11.97 -17.13
CA ALA A 78 -22.68 11.02 -17.80
C ALA A 78 -23.42 9.85 -18.47
N GLY A 79 -24.75 9.73 -18.32
CA GLY A 79 -25.55 8.62 -18.84
C GLY A 79 -25.38 7.30 -18.09
N HIS A 80 -24.93 7.35 -16.84
CA HIS A 80 -24.75 6.17 -15.98
C HIS A 80 -25.91 6.02 -15.00
N LEU A 81 -26.26 4.77 -14.68
CA LEU A 81 -27.32 4.44 -13.74
C LEU A 81 -26.92 4.73 -12.28
N THR A 82 -25.63 4.60 -11.95
CA THR A 82 -25.11 4.81 -10.60
C THR A 82 -23.84 5.67 -10.58
N PRO A 83 -23.55 6.34 -9.45
CA PRO A 83 -22.29 7.05 -9.25
C PRO A 83 -21.04 6.16 -9.34
N ASP A 84 -21.13 4.88 -8.97
CA ASP A 84 -20.00 3.95 -8.93
C ASP A 84 -19.26 3.87 -10.28
N THR A 85 -20.00 3.67 -11.38
CA THR A 85 -19.45 3.67 -12.74
C THR A 85 -18.85 5.04 -13.13
N THR A 86 -19.39 6.13 -12.57
CA THR A 86 -18.83 7.47 -12.84
C THR A 86 -17.50 7.65 -12.11
N PHE A 87 -17.42 7.19 -10.86
CA PHE A 87 -16.21 7.26 -10.03
C PHE A 87 -15.09 6.37 -10.55
N GLU A 88 -15.39 5.11 -10.86
CA GLU A 88 -14.42 4.10 -11.30
C GLU A 88 -13.71 4.52 -12.57
N TYR A 89 -14.46 5.10 -13.51
CA TYR A 89 -13.93 5.39 -14.84
C TYR A 89 -13.54 6.86 -15.00
N TYR A 90 -14.22 7.84 -14.40
CA TYR A 90 -14.13 9.24 -14.86
C TYR A 90 -13.64 10.29 -13.86
N ILE A 91 -13.62 10.02 -12.55
CA ILE A 91 -13.29 11.05 -11.54
C ILE A 91 -11.83 10.94 -11.12
N HIS A 92 -10.95 11.48 -11.95
CA HIS A 92 -9.52 11.57 -11.61
C HIS A 92 -9.22 12.70 -10.62
N THR A 93 -10.13 13.66 -10.42
CA THR A 93 -9.99 14.80 -9.47
C THR A 93 -10.47 14.48 -8.05
N ALA A 94 -10.93 13.25 -7.78
CA ALA A 94 -11.50 12.87 -6.49
C ALA A 94 -10.53 13.10 -5.32
N HIS A 95 -9.24 12.82 -5.55
CA HIS A 95 -8.18 13.04 -4.56
C HIS A 95 -7.99 14.53 -4.22
N LEU A 96 -8.13 15.44 -5.19
CA LEU A 96 -8.08 16.88 -4.96
C LEU A 96 -9.29 17.36 -4.16
N LEU A 97 -10.48 16.83 -4.45
CA LEU A 97 -11.68 17.11 -3.69
C LEU A 97 -11.59 16.60 -2.25
N ALA A 98 -11.09 15.38 -2.07
CA ALA A 98 -10.84 14.81 -0.76
C ALA A 98 -9.82 15.66 0.01
N GLY A 99 -8.70 16.02 -0.63
CA GLY A 99 -7.69 16.90 -0.04
C GLY A 99 -8.26 18.26 0.37
N TRP A 100 -9.09 18.86 -0.48
CA TRP A 100 -9.77 20.11 -0.15
C TRP A 100 -10.74 19.94 1.03
N GLN A 101 -11.61 18.92 1.03
CA GLN A 101 -12.51 18.65 2.15
C GLN A 101 -11.75 18.40 3.46
N MET A 102 -10.66 17.64 3.40
CA MET A 102 -9.76 17.41 4.54
C MET A 102 -9.09 18.70 5.03
N SER A 103 -8.76 19.63 4.12
CA SER A 103 -8.23 20.96 4.46
C SER A 103 -9.25 21.82 5.21
N GLN A 104 -10.54 21.63 4.96
CA GLN A 104 -11.63 22.38 5.61
C GLN A 104 -12.14 21.69 6.89
N ALA A 105 -11.81 20.42 7.12
CA ALA A 105 -12.30 19.66 8.25
C ALA A 105 -11.88 20.30 9.60
N LYS A 106 -12.84 20.50 10.50
CA LYS A 106 -12.63 21.03 11.86
C LYS A 106 -12.88 19.95 12.90
N LEU A 107 -12.03 18.93 12.86
CA LEU A 107 -12.12 17.79 13.78
C LEU A 107 -11.53 18.16 15.14
N ALA A 108 -12.13 17.63 16.21
CA ALA A 108 -11.60 17.74 17.56
C ALA A 108 -11.60 16.34 18.22
N MET A 109 -10.60 16.06 19.05
CA MET A 109 -10.52 14.80 19.78
C MET A 109 -9.88 14.97 21.16
N PRO A 110 -10.16 14.10 22.14
CA PRO A 110 -9.55 14.20 23.47
C PRO A 110 -8.02 14.18 23.40
N ILE A 111 -7.35 15.02 24.21
CA ILE A 111 -5.88 15.10 24.25
C ILE A 111 -5.21 13.75 24.51
N THR A 112 -5.84 12.89 25.31
CA THR A 112 -5.34 11.54 25.60
C THR A 112 -5.32 10.65 24.36
N VAL A 113 -6.38 10.69 23.56
CA VAL A 113 -6.48 9.94 22.29
C VAL A 113 -5.49 10.52 21.28
N PHE A 114 -5.42 11.85 21.18
CA PHE A 114 -4.47 12.53 20.30
C PHE A 114 -3.02 12.13 20.62
N GLU A 115 -2.65 12.10 21.90
CA GLU A 115 -1.31 11.71 22.35
C GLU A 115 -1.04 10.21 22.09
N MET A 116 -2.02 9.33 22.33
CA MET A 116 -1.88 7.90 22.02
C MET A 116 -1.65 7.63 20.53
N VAL A 117 -2.32 8.38 19.65
CA VAL A 117 -2.23 8.19 18.19
C VAL A 117 -0.98 8.85 17.60
N THR A 118 -0.62 10.04 18.07
CA THR A 118 0.42 10.88 17.43
C THR A 118 1.74 10.95 18.20
N GLY A 119 1.75 10.54 19.46
CA GLY A 119 2.85 10.74 20.41
C GLY A 119 3.10 12.22 20.76
N ILE A 120 2.15 13.12 20.47
CA ILE A 120 2.29 14.57 20.73
C ILE A 120 1.53 14.91 22.00
N GLY A 121 2.27 15.28 23.05
CA GLY A 121 1.69 15.67 24.33
C GLY A 121 1.20 17.12 24.38
N TYR A 122 0.45 17.44 25.44
CA TYR A 122 -0.16 18.75 25.71
C TYR A 122 0.79 19.94 25.54
N GLN A 123 2.02 19.84 26.07
CA GLN A 123 3.00 20.93 26.01
C GLN A 123 3.35 21.31 24.56
N THR A 124 3.42 20.32 23.67
CA THR A 124 3.69 20.56 22.25
C THR A 124 2.47 21.14 21.56
N VAL A 125 1.27 20.63 21.84
CA VAL A 125 0.01 21.18 21.31
C VAL A 125 -0.12 22.67 21.66
N ASN A 126 0.03 23.01 22.94
CA ASN A 126 -0.13 24.37 23.43
C ASN A 126 0.97 25.33 22.92
N ARG A 127 2.19 24.82 22.69
CA ARG A 127 3.30 25.60 22.11
C ARG A 127 3.10 25.92 20.62
N GLN A 128 2.47 25.02 19.86
CA GLN A 128 2.25 25.22 18.43
C GLN A 128 1.11 26.21 18.17
N ASP A 129 -0.04 26.04 18.83
CA ASP A 129 -1.12 27.03 18.86
C ASP A 129 -1.85 26.91 20.20
N GLY A 130 -1.84 27.98 21.00
CA GLY A 130 -2.52 28.00 22.31
C GLY A 130 -4.04 27.82 22.22
N ARG A 131 -4.62 27.95 21.02
CA ARG A 131 -6.05 27.69 20.73
C ARG A 131 -6.30 26.28 20.25
N ALA A 132 -5.25 25.48 20.03
CA ALA A 132 -5.40 24.09 19.60
C ALA A 132 -5.96 23.21 20.72
N TYR A 133 -5.81 23.58 21.98
CA TYR A 133 -6.37 22.86 23.10
C TYR A 133 -7.47 23.66 23.79
N SER A 134 -8.61 23.02 24.05
CA SER A 134 -9.69 23.58 24.84
C SER A 134 -9.63 23.06 26.28
N PRO A 135 -9.34 23.91 27.28
CA PRO A 135 -9.28 23.48 28.68
C PRO A 135 -10.63 22.98 29.23
N SER A 136 -11.74 23.54 28.75
CA SER A 136 -13.08 23.18 29.21
C SER A 136 -13.52 21.80 28.72
N THR A 137 -13.22 21.46 27.47
CA THR A 137 -13.62 20.18 26.86
C THR A 137 -12.51 19.14 26.86
N LYS A 138 -11.27 19.52 27.20
CA LYS A 138 -10.06 18.70 27.12
C LYS A 138 -9.78 18.13 25.73
N GLN A 139 -10.24 18.82 24.68
CA GLN A 139 -10.08 18.41 23.30
C GLN A 139 -8.98 19.19 22.58
N VAL A 140 -8.36 18.53 21.61
CA VAL A 140 -7.42 19.11 20.65
C VAL A 140 -8.14 19.32 19.33
N HIS A 141 -8.11 20.56 18.83
CA HIS A 141 -8.61 20.95 17.52
C HIS A 141 -7.56 20.65 16.45
N LEU A 142 -7.82 19.65 15.62
CA LEU A 142 -6.88 19.14 14.63
C LEU A 142 -6.62 20.13 13.49
N ASP A 143 -7.57 21.01 13.18
CA ASP A 143 -7.38 22.06 12.17
C ASP A 143 -6.26 23.04 12.57
N LYS A 144 -6.09 23.29 13.87
CA LYS A 144 -5.03 24.14 14.43
C LYS A 144 -3.68 23.43 14.47
N MET A 145 -3.70 22.11 14.64
CA MET A 145 -2.49 21.28 14.62
C MET A 145 -2.06 20.83 13.22
N ARG A 146 -2.87 21.11 12.18
CA ARG A 146 -2.69 20.57 10.83
C ARG A 146 -1.31 20.83 10.25
N GLY A 147 -0.82 22.07 10.29
CA GLY A 147 0.50 22.41 9.74
C GLY A 147 1.64 21.64 10.42
N TYR A 148 1.57 21.51 11.74
CA TYR A 148 2.55 20.75 12.51
C TYR A 148 2.50 19.25 12.18
N LEU A 149 1.30 18.68 12.07
CA LEU A 149 1.11 17.27 11.72
C LEU A 149 1.58 16.97 10.29
N ILE A 150 1.26 17.84 9.33
CA ILE A 150 1.74 17.71 7.95
C ILE A 150 3.28 17.73 7.95
N ASN A 151 3.92 18.68 8.63
CA ASN A 151 5.38 18.75 8.68
C ASN A 151 6.05 17.56 9.41
N LYS A 152 5.31 16.88 10.30
CA LYS A 152 5.80 15.68 11.00
C LYS A 152 5.67 14.42 10.15
N VAL A 153 4.68 14.36 9.26
CA VAL A 153 4.38 13.19 8.41
C VAL A 153 5.01 13.31 7.03
N ALA A 154 5.00 14.51 6.44
CA ALA A 154 5.76 14.82 5.25
C ALA A 154 7.24 14.80 5.63
N GLY A 155 7.92 13.69 5.35
CA GLY A 155 9.37 13.68 5.26
C GLY A 155 9.83 14.81 4.33
N LYS A 156 11.09 15.21 4.42
CA LYS A 156 11.71 16.29 3.61
C LYS A 156 11.72 16.06 2.09
N GLU A 157 10.95 15.11 1.58
CA GLU A 157 10.71 14.92 0.16
C GLU A 157 9.38 15.58 -0.20
N PHE A 158 9.48 16.72 -0.87
CA PHE A 158 8.32 17.41 -1.44
C PHE A 158 7.58 16.44 -2.37
N LEU A 159 6.28 16.21 -2.11
CA LEU A 159 5.37 15.44 -2.99
C LEU A 159 5.27 16.02 -4.42
N PHE A 160 5.78 17.24 -4.61
CA PHE A 160 6.04 17.84 -5.91
C PHE A 160 7.45 18.45 -5.89
N SER A 161 8.47 17.70 -6.31
CA SER A 161 9.71 18.37 -6.73
C SER A 161 9.40 19.15 -8.00
N TYR A 162 9.24 20.47 -7.85
CA TYR A 162 9.33 21.37 -8.99
C TYR A 162 10.81 21.40 -9.39
N ASN A 163 11.25 20.40 -10.14
CA ASN A 163 12.49 20.53 -10.90
C ASN A 163 12.25 21.66 -11.89
N SER A 164 12.85 22.80 -11.60
CA SER A 164 12.89 23.97 -12.47
C SER A 164 13.81 23.61 -13.64
N THR A 165 13.27 22.88 -14.62
CA THR A 165 13.92 22.75 -15.92
C THR A 165 13.55 24.01 -16.73
N PRO A 166 14.53 24.75 -17.28
CA PRO A 166 14.24 25.93 -18.07
C PRO A 166 13.36 25.56 -19.27
N ALA A 167 12.42 26.46 -19.58
CA ALA A 167 11.63 26.42 -20.79
C ALA A 167 12.52 26.17 -22.01
N ASN A 168 12.04 25.32 -22.93
CA ASN A 168 12.67 24.87 -24.16
C ASN A 168 13.62 23.67 -24.02
N THR A 169 13.02 22.49 -23.90
CA THR A 169 13.40 21.42 -24.82
C THR A 169 12.12 20.73 -25.25
N ALA A 170 11.87 20.75 -26.56
CA ALA A 170 10.74 20.11 -27.17
C ALA A 170 10.59 18.70 -26.61
N CYS A 171 9.37 18.36 -26.20
CA CYS A 171 8.95 16.98 -26.06
C CYS A 171 9.08 16.36 -27.45
N GLN A 172 10.27 15.84 -27.77
CA GLN A 172 10.43 14.85 -28.80
C GLN A 172 9.70 13.63 -28.27
N GLN A 173 8.42 13.52 -28.63
CA GLN A 173 7.79 12.23 -28.74
C GLN A 173 8.61 11.49 -29.80
N ASN A 174 9.57 10.69 -29.32
CA ASN A 174 10.12 9.61 -30.12
C ASN A 174 8.96 8.67 -30.41
N THR A 175 8.34 8.87 -31.56
CA THR A 175 7.76 7.80 -32.35
C THR A 175 8.93 6.93 -32.84
N GLN A 176 9.52 6.20 -31.91
CA GLN A 176 10.46 5.14 -32.20
C GLN A 176 10.07 3.97 -31.32
N ASN A 177 9.63 2.91 -32.00
CA ASN A 177 9.45 1.58 -31.48
C ASN A 177 10.80 1.04 -30.99
N ASP A 178 11.27 1.53 -29.85
CA ASP A 178 12.29 0.85 -29.06
C ASP A 178 11.69 0.55 -27.71
N ALA A 179 11.46 -0.75 -27.49
CA ALA A 179 11.15 -1.30 -26.19
C ALA A 179 12.24 -0.83 -25.20
N VAL A 180 11.92 0.19 -24.39
CA VAL A 180 12.57 0.31 -23.09
C VAL A 180 12.15 -0.95 -22.37
N ASP A 181 13.10 -1.86 -22.23
CA ASP A 181 12.99 -3.17 -21.61
C ASP A 181 12.75 -2.98 -20.11
N ILE A 182 11.62 -2.35 -19.73
CA ILE A 182 11.13 -2.35 -18.36
C ILE A 182 10.71 -3.79 -18.13
N GLN A 183 11.60 -4.58 -17.52
CA GLN A 183 11.27 -5.93 -17.12
C GLN A 183 9.96 -5.85 -16.31
N PRO A 184 8.86 -6.42 -16.81
CA PRO A 184 7.60 -6.39 -16.09
C PRO A 184 7.83 -7.14 -14.76
N SER A 185 7.33 -6.55 -13.67
CA SER A 185 7.37 -7.18 -12.34
C SER A 185 6.97 -8.66 -12.45
N ILE A 186 7.72 -9.52 -11.78
CA ILE A 186 7.37 -10.94 -11.71
C ILE A 186 6.13 -11.22 -10.85
N PHE A 187 5.44 -10.20 -10.33
CA PHE A 187 4.18 -10.39 -9.61
C PHE A 187 3.02 -10.71 -10.56
N ILE A 188 2.05 -11.49 -10.06
CA ILE A 188 0.78 -11.73 -10.77
C ILE A 188 -0.03 -10.44 -10.90
N HIS A 189 -0.05 -9.61 -9.86
CA HIS A 189 -0.72 -8.32 -9.86
C HIS A 189 0.18 -7.27 -9.17
N PRO A 190 0.31 -6.06 -9.72
CA PRO A 190 1.20 -5.04 -9.17
C PRO A 190 0.71 -4.46 -7.83
N LYS A 191 -0.61 -4.43 -7.60
CA LYS A 191 -1.17 -3.92 -6.35
C LYS A 191 -1.39 -5.07 -5.37
N VAL A 192 -0.44 -5.25 -4.47
CA VAL A 192 -0.43 -6.36 -3.49
C VAL A 192 -1.62 -6.29 -2.52
N TYR A 193 -2.03 -5.09 -2.11
CA TYR A 193 -3.15 -4.91 -1.19
C TYR A 193 -4.50 -5.36 -1.77
N ASP A 194 -4.70 -5.19 -3.08
CA ASP A 194 -5.90 -5.68 -3.76
C ASP A 194 -5.93 -7.21 -3.75
N VAL A 195 -4.76 -7.86 -3.90
CA VAL A 195 -4.63 -9.32 -3.81
C VAL A 195 -4.93 -9.80 -2.39
N ILE A 196 -4.42 -9.11 -1.37
CA ILE A 196 -4.73 -9.41 0.03
C ILE A 196 -6.25 -9.30 0.27
N ALA A 197 -6.88 -8.21 -0.18
CA ALA A 197 -8.32 -7.98 -0.01
C ALA A 197 -9.17 -9.05 -0.73
N LEU A 198 -8.80 -9.42 -1.96
CA LEU A 198 -9.41 -10.51 -2.73
C LEU A 198 -9.37 -11.83 -1.93
N LEU A 199 -8.18 -12.22 -1.43
CA LEU A 199 -7.99 -13.48 -0.71
C LEU A 199 -8.74 -13.47 0.65
N GLU A 200 -8.72 -12.35 1.38
CA GLU A 200 -9.44 -12.20 2.65
C GLU A 200 -10.96 -12.30 2.46
N GLU A 201 -11.49 -11.72 1.38
CA GLU A 201 -12.91 -11.80 1.09
C GLU A 201 -13.33 -13.21 0.67
N LEU A 202 -12.59 -13.82 -0.27
CA LEU A 202 -12.85 -15.21 -0.68
C LEU A 202 -12.75 -16.19 0.50
N GLN A 203 -11.83 -15.95 1.44
CA GLN A 203 -11.68 -16.79 2.62
C GLN A 203 -12.91 -16.79 3.53
N LYS A 204 -13.71 -15.72 3.53
CA LYS A 204 -14.99 -15.63 4.28
C LYS A 204 -16.14 -16.38 3.59
N ILE A 205 -15.99 -16.71 2.31
CA ILE A 205 -16.96 -17.49 1.54
C ILE A 205 -16.70 -18.99 1.77
N SER A 206 -17.78 -19.78 1.82
CA SER A 206 -17.69 -21.24 1.91
C SER A 206 -16.93 -21.82 0.71
N VAL A 207 -16.09 -22.83 0.95
CA VAL A 207 -15.13 -23.35 -0.04
C VAL A 207 -15.80 -23.75 -1.37
N ASP A 208 -16.98 -24.34 -1.28
CA ASP A 208 -17.82 -24.78 -2.40
C ASP A 208 -18.30 -23.64 -3.31
N LYS A 209 -18.41 -22.40 -2.79
CA LYS A 209 -18.92 -21.24 -3.54
C LYS A 209 -17.83 -20.31 -4.05
N ARG A 210 -16.57 -20.50 -3.65
CA ARG A 210 -15.48 -19.56 -3.98
C ARG A 210 -15.22 -19.46 -5.47
N ALA A 211 -15.21 -20.58 -6.19
CA ALA A 211 -14.97 -20.59 -7.64
C ALA A 211 -16.07 -19.85 -8.41
N GLU A 212 -17.33 -19.99 -7.98
CA GLU A 212 -18.49 -19.29 -8.58
C GLU A 212 -18.45 -17.78 -8.28
N ARG A 213 -18.07 -17.40 -7.05
CA ARG A 213 -18.04 -16.00 -6.61
C ARG A 213 -16.76 -15.26 -7.01
N LEU A 214 -15.71 -15.97 -7.44
CA LEU A 214 -14.41 -15.41 -7.82
C LEU A 214 -14.51 -14.26 -8.83
N PRO A 215 -15.29 -14.34 -9.93
CA PRO A 215 -15.41 -13.23 -10.87
C PRO A 215 -15.98 -11.95 -10.25
N GLU A 216 -16.99 -12.07 -9.40
CA GLU A 216 -17.61 -10.93 -8.73
C GLU A 216 -16.65 -10.28 -7.72
N VAL A 217 -15.94 -11.10 -6.93
CA VAL A 217 -14.96 -10.60 -5.95
C VAL A 217 -13.77 -9.96 -6.67
N ALA A 218 -13.25 -10.58 -7.73
CA ALA A 218 -12.16 -10.03 -8.54
C ALA A 218 -12.50 -8.65 -9.13
N LEU A 219 -13.73 -8.50 -9.66
CA LEU A 219 -14.21 -7.24 -10.20
C LEU A 219 -14.24 -6.13 -9.13
N ARG A 220 -14.70 -6.45 -7.91
CA ARG A 220 -14.77 -5.47 -6.80
C ARG A 220 -13.40 -4.97 -6.34
N HIS A 221 -12.35 -5.78 -6.51
CA HIS A 221 -10.96 -5.39 -6.18
C HIS A 221 -10.16 -4.94 -7.42
N GLY A 222 -10.79 -4.80 -8.59
CA GLY A 222 -10.14 -4.32 -9.81
C GLY A 222 -9.08 -5.27 -10.37
N ILE A 223 -9.18 -6.58 -10.08
CA ILE A 223 -8.22 -7.59 -10.54
C ILE A 223 -8.79 -8.32 -11.77
N ALA A 224 -8.00 -8.45 -12.83
CA ALA A 224 -8.41 -9.17 -14.02
C ALA A 224 -8.73 -10.63 -13.70
N ILE A 225 -9.81 -11.19 -14.26
CA ILE A 225 -10.29 -12.53 -13.89
C ILE A 225 -9.24 -13.64 -14.09
N ASN A 226 -8.37 -13.50 -15.10
CA ASN A 226 -7.29 -14.45 -15.35
C ASN A 226 -6.23 -14.42 -14.24
N GLU A 227 -5.88 -13.24 -13.74
CA GLU A 227 -4.95 -13.05 -12.62
C GLU A 227 -5.58 -13.52 -11.32
N ALA A 228 -6.84 -13.17 -11.07
CA ALA A 228 -7.58 -13.61 -9.90
C ALA A 228 -7.68 -15.15 -9.83
N ARG A 229 -7.87 -15.82 -10.97
CA ARG A 229 -7.84 -17.28 -11.06
C ARG A 229 -6.46 -17.85 -10.73
N GLN A 230 -5.40 -17.30 -11.31
CA GLN A 230 -4.03 -17.72 -10.99
C GLN A 230 -3.70 -17.54 -9.49
N ILE A 231 -4.08 -16.41 -8.91
CA ILE A 231 -3.93 -16.11 -7.47
C ILE A 231 -4.69 -17.14 -6.63
N TYR A 232 -5.96 -17.38 -6.95
CA TYR A 232 -6.82 -18.31 -6.23
C TYR A 232 -6.31 -19.75 -6.29
N ASP A 233 -5.92 -20.22 -7.48
CA ASP A 233 -5.42 -21.58 -7.68
C ASP A 233 -4.13 -21.82 -6.89
N ARG A 234 -3.20 -20.85 -6.93
CA ARG A 234 -1.95 -20.91 -6.16
C ARG A 234 -2.21 -20.89 -4.65
N ALA A 235 -3.06 -20.00 -4.18
CA ALA A 235 -3.44 -19.95 -2.77
C ALA A 235 -4.06 -21.28 -2.30
N SER A 236 -4.94 -21.85 -3.11
CA SER A 236 -5.61 -23.14 -2.82
C SER A 236 -4.66 -24.33 -2.82
N GLN A 237 -3.61 -24.30 -3.66
CA GLN A 237 -2.55 -25.32 -3.66
C GLN A 237 -1.66 -25.24 -2.42
N ILE A 238 -1.41 -24.02 -1.92
CA ILE A 238 -0.57 -23.78 -0.76
C ILE A 238 -1.28 -24.16 0.55
N PHE A 239 -2.58 -23.91 0.65
CA PHE A 239 -3.38 -24.13 1.85
C PHE A 239 -4.45 -25.21 1.63
N THR A 240 -4.16 -26.43 2.05
CA THR A 240 -5.06 -27.58 1.87
C THR A 240 -6.25 -27.60 2.85
N ASP A 241 -6.28 -26.72 3.85
CA ASP A 241 -7.32 -26.64 4.88
C ASP A 241 -8.40 -25.60 4.58
N GLY A 242 -8.50 -25.17 3.32
CA GLY A 242 -9.48 -24.18 2.89
C GLY A 242 -9.12 -22.74 3.28
N ARG A 243 -7.92 -22.48 3.80
CA ARG A 243 -7.38 -21.12 3.84
C ARG A 243 -6.95 -20.69 2.43
N LEU A 244 -6.83 -19.39 2.25
CA LEU A 244 -6.26 -18.74 1.07
C LEU A 244 -5.15 -17.77 1.47
N LEU A 245 -5.17 -17.28 2.71
CA LEU A 245 -4.17 -16.39 3.27
C LEU A 245 -4.04 -16.61 4.78
N LEU A 246 -2.82 -16.51 5.29
CA LEU A 246 -2.59 -16.50 6.73
C LEU A 246 -3.14 -15.22 7.36
N SER A 247 -3.51 -15.27 8.63
CA SER A 247 -3.85 -14.05 9.37
C SER A 247 -2.64 -13.12 9.45
N ALA A 248 -2.85 -11.83 9.16
CA ALA A 248 -1.81 -10.84 9.24
C ALA A 248 -1.21 -10.74 10.66
N PRO A 249 0.10 -10.50 10.79
CA PRO A 249 0.74 -10.41 12.10
C PRO A 249 0.19 -9.21 12.91
N ALA A 250 -0.32 -9.47 14.10
CA ALA A 250 -0.95 -8.44 14.92
C ALA A 250 0.05 -7.37 15.43
N GLY A 251 -0.43 -6.14 15.59
CA GLY A 251 0.31 -5.03 16.20
C GLY A 251 0.98 -4.08 15.19
N HIS A 252 0.89 -2.78 15.48
CA HIS A 252 1.32 -1.70 14.59
C HIS A 252 2.76 -1.87 14.05
N LYS A 253 3.70 -2.27 14.89
CA LYS A 253 5.10 -2.45 14.47
C LYS A 253 5.27 -3.58 13.44
N ASN A 254 4.53 -4.68 13.59
CA ASN A 254 4.63 -5.78 12.62
C ASN A 254 3.98 -5.40 11.28
N GLN A 255 2.91 -4.61 11.33
CA GLN A 255 2.28 -4.05 10.13
C GLN A 255 3.23 -3.10 9.39
N GLU A 256 3.91 -2.21 10.11
CA GLU A 256 4.91 -1.32 9.51
C GLU A 256 6.06 -2.09 8.83
N VAL A 257 6.59 -3.13 9.50
CA VAL A 257 7.63 -3.99 8.92
C VAL A 257 7.10 -4.72 7.68
N LEU A 258 5.86 -5.22 7.72
CA LEU A 258 5.25 -5.92 6.61
C LEU A 258 5.04 -5.02 5.39
N VAL A 259 4.51 -3.80 5.58
CA VAL A 259 4.31 -2.82 4.50
C VAL A 259 5.63 -2.54 3.79
N LYS A 260 6.68 -2.16 4.55
CA LYS A 260 8.01 -1.91 3.98
C LYS A 260 8.57 -3.12 3.26
N ALA A 261 8.35 -4.32 3.79
CA ALA A 261 8.84 -5.54 3.17
C ALA A 261 8.12 -5.89 1.86
N LEU A 262 6.82 -5.57 1.76
CA LEU A 262 6.07 -5.73 0.52
C LEU A 262 6.49 -4.72 -0.54
N ASP A 263 6.76 -3.47 -0.14
CA ASP A 263 7.30 -2.44 -1.03
C ASP A 263 8.68 -2.84 -1.56
N SER A 264 9.58 -3.27 -0.67
CA SER A 264 10.91 -3.78 -1.05
C SER A 264 10.82 -5.01 -1.94
N ALA A 265 9.89 -5.94 -1.67
CA ALA A 265 9.68 -7.11 -2.51
C ALA A 265 9.16 -6.73 -3.90
N TYR A 266 8.27 -5.73 -4.00
CA TYR A 266 7.79 -5.24 -5.28
C TYR A 266 8.92 -4.59 -6.09
N GLN A 267 9.75 -3.74 -5.49
CA GLN A 267 10.91 -3.17 -6.18
C GLN A 267 11.89 -4.27 -6.64
N MET A 268 12.23 -5.21 -5.75
CA MET A 268 13.09 -6.36 -6.10
C MET A 268 12.49 -7.24 -7.20
N SER A 269 11.16 -7.29 -7.33
CA SER A 269 10.48 -8.04 -8.40
C SER A 269 10.70 -7.44 -9.79
N ILE A 270 11.10 -6.17 -9.86
CA ILE A 270 11.42 -5.42 -11.08
C ILE A 270 12.94 -5.41 -11.28
N ASP A 271 13.69 -4.99 -10.25
CA ASP A 271 15.13 -4.73 -10.37
C ASP A 271 15.98 -6.01 -10.34
N GLU A 272 15.61 -6.97 -9.49
CA GLU A 272 16.41 -8.19 -9.24
C GLU A 272 15.52 -9.46 -9.13
N PRO A 273 14.71 -9.79 -10.16
CA PRO A 273 13.70 -10.84 -10.09
C PRO A 273 14.26 -12.22 -9.74
N ALA A 274 15.48 -12.54 -10.20
CA ALA A 274 16.14 -13.81 -9.89
C ALA A 274 16.44 -13.97 -8.38
N ARG A 275 16.80 -12.88 -7.70
CA ARG A 275 17.06 -12.90 -6.25
C ARG A 275 15.78 -13.12 -5.46
N LEU A 276 14.70 -12.43 -5.84
CA LEU A 276 13.39 -12.64 -5.21
C LEU A 276 12.90 -14.07 -5.41
N LYS A 277 12.99 -14.61 -6.65
CA LYS A 277 12.67 -16.03 -6.93
C LYS A 277 13.49 -16.98 -6.07
N SER A 278 14.80 -16.73 -5.91
CA SER A 278 15.67 -17.56 -5.07
C SER A 278 15.22 -17.55 -3.59
N PHE A 279 14.90 -16.37 -3.04
CA PHE A 279 14.38 -16.24 -1.68
C PHE A 279 13.07 -17.03 -1.50
N VAL A 280 12.11 -16.88 -2.42
CA VAL A 280 10.82 -17.60 -2.35
C VAL A 280 11.01 -19.10 -2.55
N LYS A 281 11.97 -19.53 -3.38
CA LYS A 281 12.30 -20.96 -3.57
C LYS A 281 12.86 -21.58 -2.30
N ILE A 282 13.79 -20.91 -1.62
CA ILE A 282 14.34 -21.37 -0.33
C ILE A 282 13.23 -21.40 0.72
N PHE A 283 12.40 -20.35 0.80
CA PHE A 283 11.27 -20.31 1.71
C PHE A 283 10.31 -21.48 1.46
N THR A 284 9.90 -21.71 0.21
CA THR A 284 9.01 -22.82 -0.19
C THR A 284 9.54 -24.19 0.25
N GLY A 285 10.84 -24.43 0.09
CA GLY A 285 11.46 -25.71 0.45
C GLY A 285 11.69 -25.93 1.95
N LYS A 286 11.52 -24.88 2.77
CA LYS A 286 11.87 -24.90 4.21
C LYS A 286 10.73 -24.51 5.16
N GLN A 287 9.70 -23.87 4.63
CA GLN A 287 8.57 -23.39 5.41
C GLN A 287 7.79 -24.54 6.06
N ASN A 288 7.10 -24.22 7.15
CA ASN A 288 6.07 -25.07 7.72
C ASN A 288 4.91 -24.23 8.28
N LEU A 289 3.71 -24.81 8.31
CA LEU A 289 2.52 -24.14 8.81
C LEU A 289 2.47 -24.05 10.35
N SER A 290 3.35 -24.73 11.09
CA SER A 290 3.32 -24.77 12.57
C SER A 290 4.19 -23.70 13.23
N THR A 291 5.29 -23.31 12.60
CA THR A 291 6.26 -22.34 13.13
C THR A 291 6.38 -21.13 12.21
N SER A 292 7.05 -20.08 12.68
CA SER A 292 7.36 -18.89 11.86
C SER A 292 8.86 -18.72 11.63
N SER A 293 9.63 -19.74 12.00
CA SER A 293 11.08 -19.77 11.82
C SER A 293 11.45 -20.78 10.73
N ILE A 294 12.59 -20.54 10.11
CA ILE A 294 13.14 -21.35 9.03
C ILE A 294 14.40 -22.05 9.53
N HIS A 295 14.47 -23.36 9.29
CA HIS A 295 15.52 -24.22 9.81
C HIS A 295 16.56 -24.60 8.74
N PHE A 296 17.82 -24.38 9.07
CA PHE A 296 18.98 -24.72 8.26
C PHE A 296 19.86 -25.72 9.02
N GLY A 297 20.32 -26.75 8.33
CA GLY A 297 21.23 -27.75 8.91
C GLY A 297 22.64 -27.20 9.13
N ILE A 298 23.54 -28.09 9.56
CA ILE A 298 24.97 -27.78 9.79
C ILE A 298 25.88 -28.10 8.60
N LYS A 299 25.37 -28.79 7.57
CA LYS A 299 26.14 -29.12 6.36
C LYS A 299 26.45 -27.85 5.58
N GLU A 300 27.60 -27.78 4.92
CA GLU A 300 28.06 -26.61 4.15
C GLU A 300 27.01 -26.04 3.20
N ALA A 301 26.38 -26.87 2.36
CA ALA A 301 25.30 -26.44 1.47
C ALA A 301 24.08 -25.82 2.19
N GLN A 302 23.83 -26.18 3.46
CA GLN A 302 22.78 -25.57 4.27
C GLN A 302 23.20 -24.23 4.85
N ILE A 303 24.48 -24.07 5.13
CA ILE A 303 25.08 -22.83 5.60
C ILE A 303 25.14 -21.80 4.48
N GLU A 304 25.51 -22.20 3.27
CA GLU A 304 25.43 -21.34 2.07
C GLU A 304 23.98 -20.90 1.79
N MET A 305 23.04 -21.84 1.88
CA MET A 305 21.61 -21.55 1.73
C MET A 305 21.10 -20.58 2.80
N LEU A 306 21.56 -20.74 4.05
CA LEU A 306 21.28 -19.81 5.15
C LEU A 306 21.83 -18.41 4.82
N GLN A 307 23.09 -18.31 4.40
CA GLN A 307 23.72 -17.05 4.05
C GLN A 307 22.93 -16.33 2.96
N HIS A 308 22.61 -17.04 1.87
CA HIS A 308 21.87 -16.47 0.76
C HIS A 308 20.48 -16.01 1.19
N PHE A 309 19.74 -16.85 1.93
CA PHE A 309 18.39 -16.52 2.41
C PHE A 309 18.38 -15.30 3.32
N VAL A 310 19.30 -15.21 4.27
CA VAL A 310 19.39 -14.09 5.21
C VAL A 310 19.84 -12.82 4.52
N THR A 311 20.77 -12.92 3.56
CA THR A 311 21.27 -11.76 2.80
C THR A 311 20.15 -11.11 2.00
N VAL A 312 19.41 -11.89 1.21
CA VAL A 312 18.25 -11.37 0.47
C VAL A 312 17.13 -10.96 1.44
N GLY A 313 16.92 -11.72 2.52
CA GLY A 313 15.95 -11.40 3.56
C GLY A 313 16.20 -10.05 4.24
N CYS A 314 17.46 -9.63 4.40
CA CYS A 314 17.82 -8.32 4.97
C CYS A 314 17.57 -7.15 4.01
N GLN A 315 17.48 -7.40 2.70
CA GLN A 315 17.05 -6.39 1.72
C GLN A 315 15.52 -6.21 1.73
N LEU A 316 14.78 -7.26 2.09
CA LEU A 316 13.32 -7.21 2.23
C LEU A 316 12.89 -6.68 3.60
N ILE A 317 13.52 -7.12 4.68
CA ILE A 317 13.17 -6.79 6.06
C ILE A 317 14.43 -6.29 6.77
N ASP A 318 14.33 -5.15 7.44
CA ASP A 318 15.44 -4.55 8.20
C ASP A 318 16.17 -5.57 9.10
N ALA A 319 17.50 -5.58 9.01
CA ALA A 319 18.37 -6.53 9.70
C ALA A 319 18.13 -6.60 11.22
N SER A 320 17.74 -5.49 11.87
CA SER A 320 17.48 -5.44 13.32
C SER A 320 16.23 -6.22 13.76
N CYS A 321 15.36 -6.55 12.80
CA CYS A 321 14.17 -7.38 12.99
C CYS A 321 14.47 -8.87 12.91
N TRP A 322 15.65 -9.28 12.44
CA TRP A 322 16.03 -10.69 12.32
C TRP A 322 16.69 -11.22 13.59
N GLN A 323 16.51 -12.51 13.82
CA GLN A 323 17.26 -13.26 14.83
C GLN A 323 17.68 -14.62 14.27
N ILE A 324 18.94 -14.97 14.48
CA ILE A 324 19.48 -16.32 14.25
C ILE A 324 19.69 -16.98 15.61
N ARG A 325 19.29 -18.25 15.73
CA ARG A 325 19.52 -19.07 16.92
C ARG A 325 20.20 -20.38 16.57
N ALA A 326 21.11 -20.81 17.43
CA ALA A 326 21.78 -22.11 17.36
C ALA A 326 21.87 -22.71 18.78
N HIS A 327 22.55 -23.85 18.93
CA HIS A 327 22.76 -24.49 20.22
C HIS A 327 23.41 -23.57 21.28
N SER A 328 24.18 -22.56 20.86
CA SER A 328 24.76 -21.53 21.72
C SER A 328 24.79 -20.17 21.03
N GLU A 329 24.86 -19.07 21.79
CA GLU A 329 25.05 -17.74 21.20
C GLU A 329 26.41 -17.58 20.53
N GLN A 330 27.44 -18.25 21.05
CA GLN A 330 28.79 -18.18 20.49
C GLN A 330 28.82 -18.78 19.08
N ALA A 331 28.18 -19.94 18.87
CA ALA A 331 28.07 -20.54 17.55
C ALA A 331 27.40 -19.60 16.53
N VAL A 332 26.40 -18.82 16.96
CA VAL A 332 25.79 -17.81 16.08
C VAL A 332 26.73 -16.64 15.82
N ARG A 333 27.55 -16.21 16.79
CA ARG A 333 28.56 -15.15 16.57
C ARG A 333 29.59 -15.59 15.55
N ASP A 334 30.06 -16.81 15.67
CA ASP A 334 31.07 -17.39 14.78
C ASP A 334 30.54 -17.48 13.35
N ILE A 335 29.35 -18.07 13.16
CA ILE A 335 28.75 -18.21 11.82
C ILE A 335 28.40 -16.86 11.20
N LYS A 336 27.94 -15.88 12.00
CA LYS A 336 27.68 -14.52 11.49
C LYS A 336 28.96 -13.86 10.97
N LYS A 337 30.08 -14.05 11.69
CA LYS A 337 31.38 -13.49 11.31
C LYS A 337 31.92 -14.16 10.06
N GLU A 338 31.86 -15.49 10.01
CA GLU A 338 32.30 -16.31 8.89
C GLU A 338 31.56 -15.94 7.59
N LEU A 339 30.24 -15.81 7.68
CA LEU A 339 29.38 -15.52 6.53
C LEU A 339 29.24 -14.03 6.20
N GLY A 340 29.91 -13.14 6.94
CA GLY A 340 29.82 -11.70 6.74
C GLY A 340 28.40 -11.13 6.92
N LEU A 341 27.58 -11.74 7.78
CA LEU A 341 26.19 -11.33 7.98
C LEU A 341 26.08 -10.00 8.75
N ASP A 342 24.98 -9.28 8.51
CA ASP A 342 24.74 -7.98 9.13
C ASP A 342 24.84 -8.02 10.66
N ARG A 343 25.59 -7.07 11.22
CA ARG A 343 25.88 -6.98 12.66
C ARG A 343 24.60 -6.75 13.48
N LEU A 344 23.59 -6.09 12.92
CA LEU A 344 22.31 -5.79 13.56
C LEU A 344 21.41 -7.02 13.75
N ILE A 345 21.63 -8.10 12.99
CA ILE A 345 20.89 -9.36 13.16
C ILE A 345 21.10 -9.86 14.58
N ARG A 346 20.01 -10.11 15.30
CA ARG A 346 20.08 -10.56 16.70
C ARG A 346 20.54 -12.00 16.79
N ILE A 347 21.13 -12.30 17.94
CA ILE A 347 21.59 -13.63 18.30
C ILE A 347 20.65 -14.20 19.36
N GLY A 348 20.55 -15.52 19.45
CA GLY A 348 19.96 -16.17 20.60
C GLY A 348 20.38 -17.63 20.69
N ALA A 349 20.29 -18.21 21.88
CA ALA A 349 20.48 -19.64 22.08
C ALA A 349 19.16 -20.39 21.93
N ARG A 350 19.25 -21.64 21.48
CA ARG A 350 18.20 -22.65 21.52
C ARG A 350 18.88 -23.97 21.87
N GLU A 351 18.94 -24.26 23.17
CA GLU A 351 19.56 -25.46 23.70
C GLU A 351 19.01 -26.73 23.03
N SER A 352 19.88 -27.72 22.83
CA SER A 352 19.57 -29.00 22.17
C SER A 352 19.14 -28.91 20.70
N PHE A 353 19.17 -27.73 20.08
CA PHE A 353 18.85 -27.56 18.66
C PHE A 353 20.06 -27.81 17.76
N HIS A 354 19.90 -28.73 16.81
CA HIS A 354 20.95 -29.07 15.84
C HIS A 354 20.75 -28.25 14.56
N GLY A 355 21.62 -27.26 14.33
CA GLY A 355 21.57 -26.35 13.17
C GLY A 355 21.24 -24.91 13.55
N HIS A 356 20.68 -24.17 12.59
CA HIS A 356 20.38 -22.75 12.67
C HIS A 356 18.89 -22.48 12.45
N ASP A 357 18.29 -21.70 13.35
CA ASP A 357 16.90 -21.27 13.30
C ASP A 357 16.86 -19.76 13.03
N VAL A 358 16.24 -19.37 11.92
CA VAL A 358 16.13 -17.98 11.48
C VAL A 358 14.69 -17.52 11.63
N ARG A 359 14.49 -16.34 12.22
CA ARG A 359 13.15 -15.77 12.39
C ARG A 359 13.15 -14.25 12.41
N VAL A 360 12.01 -13.66 12.07
CA VAL A 360 11.74 -12.24 12.31
C VAL A 360 11.04 -12.09 13.65
N ILE A 361 11.57 -11.22 14.50
CA ILE A 361 11.17 -11.07 15.91
C ILE A 361 10.41 -9.78 16.16
N GLN A 362 9.66 -9.76 17.26
CA GLN A 362 9.01 -8.59 17.82
C GLN A 362 9.34 -8.49 19.31
N LYS A 363 9.48 -7.26 19.81
CA LYS A 363 9.68 -7.00 21.24
C LYS A 363 8.32 -7.07 21.95
N LYS A 364 8.19 -7.94 22.94
CA LYS A 364 7.01 -8.08 23.80
C LYS A 364 7.36 -7.71 25.25
N CYS A 365 6.38 -7.16 25.96
CA CYS A 365 6.49 -6.92 27.39
C CYS A 365 5.85 -8.09 28.16
N LYS A 366 6.52 -8.57 29.20
CA LYS A 366 5.96 -9.54 30.14
C LYS A 366 5.14 -8.76 31.18
N ARG A 367 3.85 -9.06 31.28
CA ARG A 367 3.00 -8.59 32.39
C ARG A 367 2.95 -9.71 33.41
N SER A 368 3.14 -9.38 34.69
CA SER A 368 2.95 -10.34 35.78
C SER A 368 1.45 -10.43 36.08
N ASP A 369 0.91 -11.65 36.16
CA ASP A 369 -0.49 -11.87 36.53
C ASP A 369 -0.76 -11.51 38.01
N LYS A 370 0.31 -11.37 38.83
CA LYS A 370 0.22 -11.08 40.27
C LYS A 370 0.44 -9.60 40.62
N ASN A 371 1.04 -8.81 39.72
CA ASN A 371 1.31 -7.38 39.93
C ASN A 371 1.25 -6.67 38.57
N LEU A 372 0.44 -5.62 38.45
CA LEU A 372 0.33 -4.77 37.24
C LEU A 372 1.65 -4.06 36.84
N ALA A 373 2.72 -4.22 37.63
CA ALA A 373 4.05 -3.75 37.30
C ALA A 373 4.65 -4.55 36.12
N MET A 374 5.21 -3.83 35.14
CA MET A 374 5.94 -4.40 34.01
C MET A 374 7.22 -5.07 34.51
N THR A 375 7.39 -6.37 34.28
CA THR A 375 8.51 -7.16 34.86
C THR A 375 9.63 -7.50 33.87
N GLY A 376 9.51 -7.10 32.59
CA GLY A 376 10.62 -7.23 31.63
C GLY A 376 10.19 -7.25 30.16
N ASN A 377 11.18 -7.10 29.26
CA ASN A 377 11.01 -7.22 27.81
C ASN A 377 11.61 -8.53 27.32
N TYR A 378 10.96 -9.19 26.35
CA TYR A 378 11.50 -10.36 25.66
C TYR A 378 11.22 -10.29 24.15
N TYR A 379 11.94 -11.08 23.37
CA TYR A 379 11.72 -11.18 21.92
C TYR A 379 10.92 -12.44 21.59
N ALA A 380 9.77 -12.25 20.95
CA ALA A 380 8.94 -13.31 20.42
C ALA A 380 9.03 -13.34 18.89
N SER A 381 8.60 -14.44 18.27
CA SER A 381 8.38 -14.45 16.82
C SER A 381 7.29 -13.42 16.44
N SER A 382 7.51 -12.69 15.35
CA SER A 382 6.57 -11.69 14.83
C SER A 382 5.48 -12.29 13.94
N GLY A 383 5.76 -13.43 13.29
CA GLY A 383 4.92 -13.98 12.22
C GLY A 383 5.05 -13.27 10.87
N VAL A 384 5.79 -12.14 10.80
CA VAL A 384 5.96 -11.35 9.56
C VAL A 384 6.62 -12.17 8.46
N LEU A 385 7.75 -12.83 8.75
CA LEU A 385 8.46 -13.67 7.78
C LEU A 385 7.55 -14.74 7.17
N LYS A 386 6.71 -15.34 8.02
CA LYS A 386 5.77 -16.36 7.60
C LYS A 386 4.73 -15.77 6.66
N TYR A 387 4.00 -14.75 7.11
CA TYR A 387 2.97 -14.11 6.30
C TYR A 387 3.53 -13.62 4.96
N LEU A 388 4.66 -12.91 4.98
CA LEU A 388 5.34 -12.42 3.78
C LEU A 388 5.72 -13.56 2.83
N GLY A 389 6.37 -14.61 3.35
CA GLY A 389 6.82 -15.73 2.51
C GLY A 389 5.66 -16.46 1.82
N TYR A 390 4.56 -16.74 2.54
CA TYR A 390 3.38 -17.36 1.93
C TYR A 390 2.69 -16.43 0.91
N LEU A 391 2.63 -15.13 1.18
CA LEU A 391 2.06 -14.18 0.23
C LEU A 391 2.92 -14.08 -1.05
N LEU A 392 4.24 -14.07 -0.92
CA LEU A 392 5.16 -14.07 -2.07
C LEU A 392 5.10 -15.38 -2.87
N MET A 393 4.87 -16.52 -2.22
CA MET A 393 4.63 -17.80 -2.93
C MET A 393 3.40 -17.71 -3.84
N ILE A 394 2.37 -16.96 -3.43
CA ILE A 394 1.19 -16.71 -4.26
C ILE A 394 1.55 -15.76 -5.40
N LEU A 395 2.18 -14.62 -5.09
CA LEU A 395 2.39 -13.51 -6.03
C LEU A 395 3.46 -13.73 -7.09
N VAL A 396 4.56 -14.43 -6.79
CA VAL A 396 5.74 -14.49 -7.67
C VAL A 396 5.56 -15.52 -8.80
N LYS A 397 5.51 -15.07 -10.05
CA LYS A 397 5.54 -15.92 -11.26
C LYS A 397 6.89 -16.64 -11.35
N TYR A 398 6.85 -17.96 -11.60
CA TYR A 398 8.06 -18.77 -11.75
C TYR A 398 8.41 -18.92 -13.20
#